data_AF-A0A847LJT8-F1
#
_entry.id   AF-A0A847LJT8-F1
#
_cell.length_a   1.000
_cell.length_b   1.000
_cell.length_c   1.000
_cell.angle_alpha   90.00
_cell.angle_beta   90.00
_cell.angle_gamma   90.00
#
_symmetry.space_group_name_H-M   'P 1'
#
loop_
_entity.id
_entity.type
_entity.pdbx_description
1 polymer ?
#
loop_
_entity_poly.entity_id
_entity_poly.type
_entity_poly.pdbx_seq_one_letter_code
_entity_poly.pdbx_strand_id
1 'polypeptide(L)'
;MDRVLSARIDEAWVLRLAELSRRLKVTKKEILERALALFAAEVEAGTGRDLLRETCGAWEREEAAGELVEQARRRFREAMRRHG
;
A
#
# COMPACT_ATOMS: atom_id res chain seq x y z
N MET A 1 -10.12 -5.55 3.97
CA MET A 1 -9.18 -6.69 4.03
C MET A 1 -7.91 -6.20 4.69
N ASP A 2 -7.49 -6.80 5.80
CA ASP A 2 -6.33 -6.31 6.56
C ASP A 2 -5.01 -6.84 5.95
N ARG A 3 -3.99 -5.97 5.89
CA ARG A 3 -2.65 -6.32 5.43
C ARG A 3 -1.60 -5.91 6.46
N VAL A 4 -0.50 -6.65 6.52
CA VAL A 4 0.63 -6.33 7.39
C VAL A 4 1.50 -5.27 6.71
N LEU A 5 1.70 -4.15 7.39
CA LEU A 5 2.62 -3.08 7.01
C LEU A 5 3.79 -3.08 8.00
N SER A 6 5.03 -3.08 7.49
CA SER A 6 6.24 -2.92 8.30
C SER A 6 7.04 -1.72 7.81
N ALA A 7 7.52 -0.91 8.76
CA ALA A 7 8.34 0.27 8.49
C ALA A 7 9.35 0.47 9.62
N ARG A 8 10.51 1.04 9.29
CA ARG A 8 11.47 1.52 10.30
C ARG A 8 11.00 2.88 10.79
N ILE A 9 10.86 3.03 12.10
CA ILE A 9 10.36 4.25 12.74
C ILE A 9 11.22 4.51 13.97
N ASP A 10 11.51 5.77 14.26
CA ASP A 10 12.28 6.12 15.46
C ASP A 10 11.51 5.74 16.74
N GLU A 11 12.27 5.34 17.75
CA GLU A 11 11.72 4.88 19.03
C GLU A 11 10.83 5.95 19.71
N ALA A 12 11.20 7.23 19.59
CA ALA A 12 10.40 8.33 20.11
C ALA A 12 8.96 8.34 19.56
N TRP A 13 8.79 7.99 18.27
CA TRP A 13 7.48 7.91 17.65
C TRP A 13 6.70 6.67 18.07
N VAL A 14 7.38 5.53 18.27
CA VAL A 14 6.75 4.32 18.81
C VAL A 14 6.18 4.57 20.21
N LEU A 15 6.95 5.22 21.08
CA LEU A 15 6.52 5.60 22.42
C LEU A 15 5.34 6.59 22.39
N ARG A 16 5.42 7.59 21.51
CA ARG A 16 4.34 8.58 21.36
C ARG A 16 3.05 7.96 20.83
N LEU A 17 3.14 7.05 19.87
CA LEU A 17 1.99 6.31 19.34
C LEU A 17 1.36 5.42 20.42
N ALA A 18 2.17 4.75 21.24
CA ALA A 18 1.69 3.98 22.36
C ALA A 18 0.94 4.85 23.39
N GLU A 19 1.50 6.01 23.72
CA GLU A 19 0.86 6.96 24.63
C GLU A 19 -0.48 7.49 24.10
N LEU A 20 -0.52 7.87 22.82
CA LEU A 20 -1.74 8.33 22.16
C LEU A 20 -2.82 7.24 22.16
N SER A 21 -2.45 6.00 21.86
CA SER A 21 -3.36 4.85 21.89
C SER A 21 -4.01 4.68 23.27
N ARG A 22 -3.24 4.81 24.36
CA ARG A 22 -3.77 4.75 25.73
C ARG A 22 -4.70 5.90 26.05
N ARG A 23 -4.30 7.14 25.74
CA ARG A 23 -5.09 8.34 26.06
C ARG A 23 -6.43 8.38 25.32
N LEU A 24 -6.41 8.03 24.04
CA LEU A 24 -7.56 8.09 23.17
C LEU A 24 -8.42 6.81 23.21
N LYS A 25 -7.96 5.76 23.91
CA LYS A 25 -8.62 4.44 23.99
C LYS A 25 -8.90 3.82 22.62
N VAL A 26 -8.00 4.02 21.67
CA VAL A 26 -8.08 3.49 20.31
C VAL A 26 -6.84 2.66 20.01
N THR A 27 -6.91 1.81 18.97
CA THR A 27 -5.77 1.00 18.57
C THR A 27 -4.69 1.83 17.86
N LYS A 28 -3.44 1.36 17.89
CA LYS A 28 -2.36 1.98 17.10
C LYS A 28 -2.67 1.98 15.60
N LYS A 29 -3.34 0.93 15.11
CA LYS A 29 -3.84 0.81 13.73
C LYS A 29 -4.77 1.97 13.40
N GLU A 30 -5.78 2.20 14.23
CA GLU A 30 -6.76 3.27 14.01
C GLU A 30 -6.14 4.66 14.01
N ILE A 31 -5.14 4.91 14.87
CA ILE A 31 -4.40 6.18 14.85
C ILE A 31 -3.65 6.35 13.52
N LEU A 32 -2.94 5.31 13.07
CA LEU A 32 -2.21 5.36 11.81
C LEU A 32 -3.13 5.52 10.61
N GLU A 33 -4.25 4.81 10.56
CA GLU A 33 -5.25 4.92 9.49
C GLU A 33 -5.86 6.33 9.43
N ARG A 34 -6.18 6.93 10.57
CA ARG A 34 -6.66 8.32 10.64
C ARG A 34 -5.59 9.31 10.18
N ALA A 35 -4.34 9.14 10.62
CA ALA A 35 -3.24 9.99 10.20
C ALA A 35 -2.98 9.89 8.68
N LEU A 36 -3.04 8.69 8.12
CA LEU A 36 -2.91 8.45 6.69
C LEU A 36 -4.06 9.12 5.91
N ALA A 37 -5.29 9.03 6.39
CA ALA A 37 -6.43 9.69 5.75
C ALA A 37 -6.27 11.22 5.73
N LEU A 38 -5.83 11.82 6.85
CA LEU A 38 -5.56 13.25 6.93
C LEU A 38 -4.43 13.67 5.99
N PHE A 39 -3.34 12.90 5.95
CA PHE A 39 -2.20 13.18 5.08
C PHE A 39 -2.56 13.06 3.60
N ALA A 40 -3.34 12.03 3.23
CA ALA A 40 -3.83 11.87 1.86
C ALA A 40 -4.70 13.07 1.44
N ALA A 41 -5.67 13.45 2.28
CA ALA A 41 -6.54 14.59 2.01
C ALA A 41 -5.77 15.91 1.84
N GLU A 42 -4.72 16.13 2.64
CA GLU A 42 -3.84 17.30 2.53
C GLU A 42 -3.11 17.33 1.17
N VAL A 43 -2.55 16.19 0.74
CA VAL A 43 -1.83 16.12 -0.54
C VAL A 43 -2.79 16.20 -1.74
N GLU A 44 -3.95 15.56 -1.66
CA GLU A 44 -4.99 15.64 -2.70
C GLU A 44 -5.48 17.08 -2.88
N ALA A 45 -5.71 17.81 -1.78
CA ALA A 45 -6.09 19.21 -1.81
C ALA A 45 -5.00 20.11 -2.43
N GLY A 46 -3.72 19.78 -2.24
CA GLY A 46 -2.58 20.53 -2.78
C GLY A 46 -2.23 20.22 -4.24
N THR A 47 -2.55 19.03 -4.74
CA THR A 47 -2.10 18.54 -6.07
C THR A 47 -3.24 18.31 -7.07
N GLY A 48 -4.48 18.25 -6.62
CA GLY A 48 -5.65 17.92 -7.46
C GLY A 48 -5.64 16.49 -8.00
N ARG A 49 -4.79 15.61 -7.46
CA ARG A 49 -4.61 14.23 -7.91
C ARG A 49 -5.06 13.27 -6.82
N ASP A 50 -5.79 12.23 -7.23
CA ASP A 50 -6.14 11.10 -6.36
C ASP A 50 -4.92 10.20 -6.19
N LEU A 51 -4.25 10.36 -5.04
CA LEU A 51 -3.03 9.63 -4.70
C LEU A 51 -3.24 8.12 -4.62
N LEU A 52 -4.39 7.71 -4.10
CA LEU A 52 -4.76 6.30 -4.01
C LEU A 52 -4.83 5.72 -5.41
N ARG A 53 -5.48 6.39 -6.35
CA ARG A 53 -5.55 5.93 -7.74
C ARG A 53 -4.19 5.91 -8.44
N GLU A 54 -3.31 6.88 -8.18
CA GLU A 54 -1.98 6.90 -8.79
C GLU A 54 -1.03 5.83 -8.26
N THR A 55 -1.06 5.56 -6.94
CA THR A 55 -0.17 4.58 -6.30
C THR A 55 -0.73 3.15 -6.32
N CYS A 56 -2.04 3.02 -6.21
CA CYS A 56 -2.78 1.76 -6.24
C CYS A 56 -3.34 1.44 -7.63
N GLY A 57 -3.08 2.23 -8.69
CA GLY A 57 -3.57 1.93 -10.04
C GLY A 57 -3.14 0.56 -10.57
N ALA A 58 -2.07 -0.01 -10.03
CA ALA A 58 -1.67 -1.40 -10.25
C ALA A 58 -2.65 -2.44 -9.67
N TRP A 59 -3.55 -2.05 -8.76
CA TRP A 59 -4.64 -2.85 -8.20
C TRP A 59 -5.96 -2.71 -8.97
N GLU A 60 -6.15 -1.68 -9.81
CA GLU A 60 -7.28 -1.57 -10.75
C GLU A 60 -7.00 -2.26 -12.10
N ARG A 61 -6.25 -3.37 -12.09
CA ARG A 61 -6.04 -4.14 -13.32
C ARG A 61 -7.32 -4.88 -13.67
N GLU A 62 -7.79 -4.70 -14.90
CA GLU A 62 -8.88 -5.50 -15.47
C GLU A 62 -8.51 -6.99 -15.56
N GLU A 63 -7.21 -7.28 -15.66
CA GLU A 63 -6.66 -8.62 -15.81
C GLU A 63 -6.58 -9.36 -14.46
N ALA A 64 -7.13 -10.57 -14.40
CA ALA A 64 -7.04 -11.39 -13.22
C ALA A 64 -5.58 -11.82 -12.96
N ALA A 65 -5.17 -11.86 -11.69
CA ALA A 65 -3.79 -12.24 -11.33
C ALA A 65 -3.36 -13.60 -11.91
N GLY A 66 -4.28 -14.56 -12.04
CA GLY A 66 -4.02 -15.87 -12.65
C GLY A 66 -3.70 -15.79 -14.15
N GLU A 67 -4.40 -14.93 -14.89
CA GLU A 67 -4.17 -14.73 -16.33
C GLU A 67 -2.80 -14.11 -16.59
N LEU A 68 -2.38 -13.19 -15.72
CA LEU A 68 -1.09 -12.52 -15.81
C LEU A 68 0.07 -13.50 -15.56
N VAL A 69 -0.08 -14.40 -14.59
CA VAL A 69 0.90 -15.45 -14.30
C VAL A 69 1.03 -16.42 -15.48
N GLU A 70 -0.09 -16.82 -16.08
CA GLU A 70 -0.07 -17.71 -17.25
C GLU A 70 0.54 -17.02 -18.49
N GLN A 71 0.24 -15.75 -18.73
CA GLN A 71 0.90 -14.98 -19.79
C GLN A 71 2.41 -14.85 -19.58
N ALA A 72 2.84 -14.57 -18.35
CA ALA A 72 4.26 -14.48 -18.01
C ALA A 72 4.99 -15.82 -18.26
N ARG A 73 4.40 -16.94 -17.81
CA ARG A 73 4.93 -18.29 -18.04
C ARG A 73 4.99 -18.65 -19.52
N ARG A 74 3.99 -18.25 -20.31
CA ARG A 74 3.99 -18.48 -21.76
C ARG A 74 5.12 -17.72 -22.44
N ARG A 75 5.24 -16.41 -22.19
CA ARG A 75 6.30 -15.57 -22.75
C ARG A 75 7.69 -16.05 -22.37
N PHE A 76 7.88 -16.47 -21.12
CA PHE A 76 9.15 -17.01 -20.65
C PHE A 76 9.53 -18.29 -21.40
N ARG A 77 8.60 -19.25 -21.55
CA ARG A 77 8.83 -20.49 -22.32
C ARG A 77 9.14 -20.22 -23.78
N GLU A 78 8.45 -19.28 -24.41
CA GLU A 78 8.71 -18.89 -25.80
C GLU A 78 10.09 -18.24 -25.96
N ALA A 79 10.51 -17.40 -25.02
CA ALA A 79 11.84 -16.79 -25.04
C ALA A 79 12.95 -17.84 -24.88
N MET A 80 12.77 -18.79 -23.96
CA MET A 80 13.70 -19.91 -23.76
C MET A 80 13.80 -20.82 -24.99
N ARG A 81 12.71 -21.04 -25.73
CA ARG A 81 12.75 -21.80 -27.00
C ARG A 81 13.40 -21.02 -28.15
N ARG A 82 13.41 -19.69 -28.08
CA ARG A 82 13.99 -18.83 -29.13
C ARG A 82 15.49 -18.62 -28.99
N HIS A 83 16.01 -18.75 -27.76
CA HIS A 83 17.41 -18.49 -27.43
C HIS A 83 18.15 -19.70 -26.85
N GLY A 84 17.50 -20.87 -26.82
CA GLY A 84 18.06 -22.14 -26.34
C GLY A 84 18.39 -23.10 -27.48
#